data_AF-A0A261UKV6-F1
#
_entry.id   AF-A0A261UKV6-F1
#
_cell.length_a   1.000
_cell.length_b   1.000
_cell.length_c   1.000
_cell.angle_alpha   90.00
_cell.angle_beta   90.00
_cell.angle_gamma   90.00
#
_symmetry.space_group_name_H-M   'P 1'
#
loop_
_entity.id
_entity.type
_entity.pdbx_description
1 polymer ?
#
loop_
_entity_poly.entity_id
_entity_poly.type
_entity_poly.pdbx_seq_one_letter_code
_entity_poly.pdbx_strand_id
1 'polypeptide(L)'
;MTFQVKASPTIDATITIVGQGREQKLAVTFRHKTRSEYTAIIQKVIEASGPDADIAVQILESWDADVPLDVAGLKLLEEHQPGAVRAILEAYGEAISVARRKN
;
A
#
# COMPACT_ATOMS: atom_id res chain seq x y z
N MET A 1 -9.67 26.13 -12.44
CA MET A 1 -9.48 24.68 -12.64
C MET A 1 -10.81 23.99 -12.44
N THR A 2 -11.18 23.07 -13.33
CA THR A 2 -12.41 22.27 -13.20
C THR A 2 -12.12 21.04 -12.32
N PHE A 3 -13.10 20.63 -11.52
CA PHE A 3 -13.01 19.43 -10.69
C PHE A 3 -12.77 18.18 -11.56
N GLN A 4 -11.79 17.36 -11.17
CA GLN A 4 -11.43 16.12 -11.88
C GLN A 4 -12.07 14.92 -11.19
N VAL A 5 -12.92 14.19 -11.91
CA VAL A 5 -13.64 13.00 -11.38
C VAL A 5 -12.80 11.73 -11.49
N LYS A 6 -11.97 11.61 -12.54
CA LYS A 6 -11.08 10.46 -12.73
C LYS A 6 -9.76 10.72 -12.03
N ALA A 7 -9.36 9.79 -11.18
CA ALA A 7 -8.05 9.81 -10.54
C ALA A 7 -6.94 9.45 -11.54
N SER A 8 -5.72 9.85 -11.20
CA SER A 8 -4.52 9.33 -11.85
C SER A 8 -4.44 7.80 -11.70
N PRO A 9 -3.86 7.08 -12.68
CA PRO A 9 -3.74 5.63 -12.61
C PRO A 9 -2.78 5.17 -11.50
N THR A 10 -1.89 6.05 -11.04
CA THR A 10 -0.92 5.79 -9.98
C THR A 10 -0.90 6.92 -8.94
N ILE A 11 -0.44 6.59 -7.74
CA ILE A 11 -0.33 7.50 -6.60
C ILE A 11 1.04 7.28 -5.95
N ASP A 12 1.90 8.28 -5.98
CA ASP A 12 3.19 8.22 -5.30
C ASP A 12 3.04 8.51 -3.80
N ALA A 13 3.71 7.72 -2.97
CA ALA A 13 3.67 7.84 -1.52
C ALA A 13 5.03 7.50 -0.88
N THR A 14 5.22 7.95 0.35
CA THR A 14 6.37 7.58 1.18
C THR A 14 5.86 7.06 2.51
N ILE A 15 6.14 5.79 2.78
CA ILE A 15 5.74 5.11 4.01
C ILE A 15 6.89 5.25 5.00
N THR A 16 6.63 5.76 6.20
CA THR A 16 7.61 5.79 7.28
C THR A 16 7.36 4.59 8.21
N ILE A 17 8.25 3.60 8.17
CA ILE A 17 8.18 2.39 8.99
C ILE A 17 9.06 2.60 10.22
N VAL A 18 8.47 2.47 11.41
CA VAL A 18 9.16 2.63 12.70
C VAL A 18 9.09 1.32 13.46
N GLY A 19 10.23 0.82 13.92
CA GLY A 19 10.31 -0.44 14.67
C GLY A 19 11.73 -0.97 14.73
N GLN A 20 11.95 -2.01 15.54
CA GLN A 20 13.26 -2.67 15.63
C GLN A 20 14.44 -1.73 15.98
N GLY A 21 14.13 -0.66 16.73
CA GLY A 21 15.12 0.36 17.09
C GLY A 21 15.55 1.29 15.95
N ARG A 22 14.87 1.27 14.79
CA ARG A 22 15.15 2.14 13.65
C ARG A 22 13.89 2.77 13.06
N GLU A 23 14.11 3.84 12.30
CA GLU A 23 13.13 4.45 11.41
C GLU A 23 13.63 4.30 9.98
N GLN A 24 12.76 3.89 9.07
CA GLN A 24 13.06 3.77 7.65
C GLN A 24 11.93 4.36 6.81
N LYS A 25 12.29 4.93 5.66
CA LYS A 25 11.34 5.42 4.67
C LYS A 25 11.36 4.51 3.45
N LEU A 26 10.18 4.11 3.01
CA LEU A 26 9.96 3.30 1.82
C LEU A 26 9.18 4.15 0.82
N ALA A 27 9.83 4.55 -0.28
CA ALA A 27 9.14 5.20 -1.39
C ALA A 27 8.40 4.15 -2.22
N VAL A 28 7.14 4.41 -2.52
CA VAL A 28 6.28 3.49 -3.28
C VAL A 28 5.43 4.26 -4.28
N THR A 29 5.05 3.57 -5.36
CA THR A 29 3.98 4.01 -6.24
C THR A 29 2.85 3.00 -6.13
N PHE A 30 1.67 3.44 -5.75
CA PHE A 30 0.47 2.61 -5.71
C PHE A 30 -0.28 2.64 -7.04
N ARG A 31 -0.93 1.52 -7.37
CA ARG A 31 -1.92 1.42 -8.44
C ARG A 31 -3.24 1.95 -7.94
N HIS A 32 -3.81 2.97 -8.59
CA HIS A 32 -5.18 3.38 -8.27
C HIS A 32 -6.15 2.25 -8.60
N LYS A 33 -7.13 2.05 -7.72
CA LYS A 33 -8.24 1.09 -7.90
C LYS A 33 -9.57 1.80 -7.79
N THR A 34 -10.52 1.41 -8.61
CA THR A 34 -11.91 1.86 -8.43
C THR A 34 -12.45 1.38 -7.09
N ARG A 35 -13.55 1.99 -6.62
CA ARG A 35 -14.20 1.57 -5.36
C ARG A 35 -14.53 0.07 -5.33
N SER A 36 -15.00 -0.49 -6.44
CA SER A 36 -15.33 -1.93 -6.53
C SER A 36 -14.08 -2.81 -6.39
N GLU A 37 -12.97 -2.42 -7.03
CA GLU A 37 -11.69 -3.13 -6.90
C GLU A 37 -11.10 -3.01 -5.49
N TYR A 38 -11.20 -1.84 -4.86
CA TYR A 38 -10.77 -1.63 -3.48
C TYR A 38 -11.57 -2.51 -2.51
N THR A 39 -12.90 -2.58 -2.67
CA THR A 39 -13.74 -3.50 -1.87
C THR A 39 -13.32 -4.96 -2.07
N ALA A 40 -13.00 -5.37 -3.30
CA ALA A 40 -12.51 -6.73 -3.56
C ALA A 40 -11.16 -7.01 -2.88
N ILE A 41 -10.26 -6.02 -2.81
CA ILE A 41 -9.00 -6.12 -2.07
C ILE A 41 -9.26 -6.29 -0.57
N ILE A 42 -10.14 -5.48 0.02
CA ILE A 42 -10.52 -5.61 1.45
C ILE A 42 -11.08 -7.01 1.73
N GLN A 43 -11.93 -7.51 0.85
CA GLN A 43 -12.50 -8.85 0.99
C GLN A 43 -11.43 -9.94 1.00
N LYS A 44 -10.41 -9.83 0.12
CA LYS A 44 -9.26 -10.75 0.14
C LYS A 44 -8.47 -10.69 1.44
N VAL A 45 -8.29 -9.51 2.03
CA VAL A 45 -7.60 -9.35 3.34
C VAL A 45 -8.39 -10.07 4.44
N ILE A 46 -9.72 -9.95 4.43
CA ILE A 46 -10.59 -10.64 5.38
C ILE A 46 -10.50 -12.16 5.21
N GLU A 47 -10.57 -12.64 3.96
CA GLU A 47 -10.47 -14.07 3.63
C GLU A 47 -9.11 -14.67 3.99
N ALA A 48 -8.04 -13.91 3.83
CA ALA A 48 -6.68 -14.28 4.25
C ALA A 48 -6.47 -14.18 5.78
N SER A 49 -7.48 -13.76 6.54
CA SER A 49 -7.37 -13.48 7.99
C SER A 49 -6.30 -12.45 8.34
N GLY A 50 -5.97 -11.55 7.41
CA GLY A 50 -4.99 -10.50 7.61
C GLY A 50 -4.31 -10.00 6.33
N PRO A 51 -3.42 -9.01 6.46
CA PRO A 51 -2.56 -8.54 5.38
C PRO A 51 -1.67 -9.68 4.86
N ASP A 52 -1.52 -9.74 3.55
CA ASP A 52 -0.73 -10.79 2.89
C ASP A 52 0.10 -10.22 1.73
N ALA A 53 1.26 -10.84 1.48
CA ALA A 53 2.20 -10.41 0.45
C ALA A 53 1.59 -10.45 -0.97
N ASP A 54 0.77 -11.45 -1.27
CA ASP A 54 0.09 -11.57 -2.56
C ASP A 54 -0.90 -10.42 -2.78
N ILE A 55 -1.48 -9.87 -1.70
CA ILE A 55 -2.35 -8.69 -1.76
C ILE A 55 -1.51 -7.41 -1.95
N ALA A 56 -0.40 -7.26 -1.24
CA ALA A 56 0.47 -6.09 -1.36
C ALA A 56 1.08 -5.94 -2.77
N VAL A 57 1.45 -7.04 -3.45
CA VAL A 57 1.91 -6.98 -4.85
C VAL A 57 0.83 -6.40 -5.78
N GLN A 58 -0.46 -6.68 -5.53
CA GLN A 58 -1.54 -6.23 -6.42
C GLN A 58 -1.82 -4.72 -6.36
N ILE A 59 -1.42 -4.06 -5.27
CA ILE A 59 -1.66 -2.63 -5.04
C ILE A 59 -0.43 -1.77 -5.32
N LEU A 60 0.77 -2.36 -5.33
CA LEU A 60 2.01 -1.67 -5.65
C LEU A 60 2.30 -1.72 -7.16
N GLU A 61 2.70 -0.59 -7.72
CA GLU A 61 3.27 -0.47 -9.06
C GLU A 61 4.79 -0.63 -9.01
N SER A 62 5.42 0.05 -8.07
CA SER A 62 6.87 0.04 -7.84
C SER A 62 7.18 0.39 -6.38
N TRP A 63 8.40 0.10 -5.97
CA TRP A 63 8.95 0.52 -4.69
C TRP A 63 10.46 0.75 -4.77
N ASP A 64 11.01 1.47 -3.81
CA ASP A 64 12.44 1.70 -3.64
C ASP A 64 12.97 0.86 -2.47
N ALA A 65 13.26 -0.41 -2.75
CA ALA A 65 13.81 -1.38 -1.81
C ALA A 65 15.02 -2.11 -2.42
N ASP A 66 15.83 -2.72 -1.56
CA ASP A 66 17.00 -3.52 -1.94
C ASP A 66 16.66 -4.89 -2.53
N VAL A 67 15.36 -5.23 -2.57
CA VAL A 67 14.83 -6.47 -3.17
C VAL A 67 13.71 -6.16 -4.19
N PRO A 68 13.46 -7.06 -5.16
CA PRO A 68 12.42 -6.86 -6.16
C PRO A 68 11.01 -6.74 -5.58
N LEU A 69 10.13 -6.00 -6.26
CA LEU A 69 8.70 -5.96 -5.95
C LEU A 69 8.02 -7.21 -6.47
N ASP A 70 8.09 -8.28 -5.69
CA ASP A 70 7.34 -9.51 -5.92
C ASP A 70 6.90 -10.13 -4.57
N VAL A 71 6.20 -11.27 -4.66
CA VAL A 71 5.68 -11.95 -3.47
C VAL A 71 6.82 -12.40 -2.55
N ALA A 72 7.97 -12.81 -3.11
CA ALA A 72 9.11 -13.26 -2.33
C ALA A 72 9.79 -12.09 -1.59
N GLY A 73 9.97 -10.95 -2.24
CA GLY A 73 10.49 -9.73 -1.64
C GLY A 73 9.61 -9.20 -0.51
N LEU A 74 8.29 -9.22 -0.67
CA LEU A 74 7.35 -8.82 0.37
C LEU A 74 7.26 -9.84 1.53
N LYS A 75 7.37 -11.13 1.25
CA LYS A 75 7.48 -12.15 2.32
C LYS A 75 8.77 -11.98 3.12
N LEU A 76 9.89 -11.72 2.44
CA LEU A 76 11.16 -11.42 3.10
C LEU A 76 11.05 -10.15 3.96
N LEU A 77 10.40 -9.10 3.45
CA LEU A 77 10.13 -7.90 4.23
C LEU A 77 9.33 -8.24 5.50
N GLU A 78 8.23 -8.98 5.39
CA GLU A 78 7.38 -9.32 6.55
C GLU A 78 8.08 -10.24 7.56
N GLU A 79 8.90 -11.19 7.08
CA GLU A 79 9.71 -12.06 7.93
C GLU A 79 10.74 -11.26 8.74
N HIS A 80 11.41 -10.31 8.10
CA HIS A 80 12.40 -9.47 8.77
C HIS A 80 11.80 -8.28 9.51
N GLN A 81 10.61 -7.81 9.13
CA GLN A 81 9.93 -6.63 9.67
C GLN A 81 8.43 -6.91 9.85
N PRO A 82 8.03 -7.63 10.93
CA PRO A 82 6.64 -7.96 11.18
C PRO A 82 5.74 -6.73 11.22
N GLY A 83 4.64 -6.77 10.48
CA GLY A 83 3.69 -5.68 10.31
C GLY A 83 4.02 -4.69 9.19
N ALA A 84 5.11 -4.87 8.45
CA ALA A 84 5.46 -3.99 7.34
C ALA A 84 4.45 -4.09 6.18
N VAL A 85 3.99 -5.30 5.84
CA VAL A 85 2.93 -5.51 4.84
C VAL A 85 1.64 -4.84 5.29
N ARG A 86 1.28 -4.94 6.57
CA ARG A 86 0.14 -4.20 7.13
C ARG A 86 0.28 -2.69 6.93
N ALA A 87 1.43 -2.12 7.26
CA ALA A 87 1.69 -0.69 7.10
C ALA A 87 1.56 -0.23 5.64
N ILE A 88 1.98 -1.07 4.69
CA ILE A 88 1.78 -0.82 3.24
C ILE A 88 0.29 -0.78 2.89
N LEU A 89 -0.50 -1.75 3.36
CA LEU A 89 -1.94 -1.79 3.08
C LEU A 89 -2.69 -0.61 3.71
N GLU A 90 -2.32 -0.21 4.93
CA GLU A 90 -2.88 0.95 5.62
C GLU A 90 -2.56 2.24 4.84
N ALA A 91 -1.28 2.44 4.47
CA ALA A 91 -0.87 3.60 3.68
C ALA A 91 -1.57 3.67 2.31
N TYR A 92 -1.81 2.52 1.67
CA TYR A 92 -2.60 2.45 0.45
C TYR A 92 -4.06 2.88 0.67
N GLY A 93 -4.69 2.41 1.75
CA GLY A 93 -6.04 2.78 2.13
C GLY A 93 -6.19 4.29 2.37
N GLU A 94 -5.19 4.92 2.99
CA GLU A 94 -5.10 6.37 3.15
C GLU A 94 -4.91 7.09 1.81
N ALA A 95 -3.99 6.60 0.98
CA ALA A 95 -3.63 7.22 -0.31
C ALA A 95 -4.80 7.26 -1.30
N ILE A 96 -5.65 6.22 -1.31
CA ILE A 96 -6.80 6.13 -2.22
C ILE A 96 -8.06 6.81 -1.70
N SER A 97 -8.14 7.02 -0.38
CA SER A 97 -9.27 7.64 0.26
C SER A 97 -9.25 9.15 0.10
N VAL A 98 -10.43 9.76 0.02
CA VAL A 98 -10.57 11.22 -0.04
C VAL A 98 -11.10 11.75 1.28
N ALA A 99 -10.49 12.83 1.77
CA ALA A 99 -11.00 13.58 2.90
C ALA A 99 -11.21 15.03 2.46
N ARG A 100 -12.24 15.68 3.01
CA ARG A 100 -12.32 17.14 2.89
C ARG A 100 -11.21 17.76 3.72
N ARG A 101 -10.56 18.80 3.19
CA ARG A 101 -9.84 19.74 4.04
C ARG A 101 -10.88 20.55 4.83
N LYS A 102 -10.53 21.20 5.93
CA LYS A 102 -11.51 22.00 6.69
C LYS A 102 -12.09 23.12 5.81
N ASN A 103 -13.40 23.04 5.56
CA ASN A 103 -14.32 24.02 4.99
C ASN A 103 -15.75 23.47 5.04
#